data_AF-A0A397I1C6-F1
#
_entry.id   AF-A0A397I1C6-F1
#
_cell.length_a   1.000
_cell.length_b   1.000
_cell.length_c   1.000
_cell.angle_alpha   90.00
_cell.angle_beta   90.00
_cell.angle_gamma   90.00
#
_symmetry.space_group_name_H-M   'P 1'
#
loop_
_entity.id
_entity.type
_entity.pdbx_description
1 polymer ?
#
loop_
_entity_poly.entity_id
_entity_poly.type
_entity_poly.pdbx_seq_one_letter_code
_entity_poly.pdbx_strand_id
1 'polypeptide(L)'
;MWDNNTFGVYRETKDSFIFSLKNGNIQKSILSRVKEPKKALYYYKKIFQNYCGPYFGHFYMYSDQSNFTLDCESGSFDYGIYEKPIRTSGNFSIIDYEVFKVNRKTK
;
A
#
# COMPACT_ATOMS: atom_id res chain seq x y z
N MET A 1 7.43 -8.26 7.36
CA MET A 1 6.14 -8.52 8.03
C MET A 1 6.12 -7.58 9.21
N TRP A 2 5.23 -6.60 9.19
CA TRP A 2 5.25 -5.36 9.99
C TRP A 2 6.22 -5.39 11.17
N ASP A 3 7.42 -4.88 10.95
CA ASP A 3 8.42 -4.83 12.00
C ASP A 3 8.08 -3.61 12.86
N ASN A 4 7.54 -3.86 14.05
CA ASN A 4 7.07 -2.80 14.95
C ASN A 4 8.22 -1.99 15.58
N ASN A 5 9.47 -2.31 15.22
CA ASN A 5 10.65 -1.65 15.76
C ASN A 5 11.40 -0.78 14.73
N THR A 6 10.72 -0.32 13.68
CA THR A 6 11.34 0.52 12.65
C THR A 6 11.38 2.00 13.04
N PHE A 7 12.48 2.67 12.71
CA PHE A 7 12.64 4.13 12.82
C PHE A 7 12.12 4.90 11.58
N GLY A 8 11.21 4.32 10.80
CA GLY A 8 10.82 4.88 9.51
C GLY A 8 11.84 4.48 8.45
N VAL A 9 11.60 3.41 7.71
CA VAL A 9 12.62 2.84 6.81
C VAL A 9 12.01 2.32 5.52
N TYR A 10 12.72 2.58 4.42
CA TYR A 10 12.40 1.93 3.15
C TYR A 10 12.84 0.46 3.19
N ARG A 11 12.00 -0.43 2.67
CA ARG A 11 12.35 -1.83 2.47
C ARG A 11 12.43 -2.13 0.99
N GLU A 12 13.61 -2.58 0.59
CA GLU A 12 13.86 -2.98 -0.79
C GLU A 12 13.14 -4.28 -1.12
N THR A 13 12.47 -4.31 -2.26
CA THR A 13 11.92 -5.54 -2.82
C THR A 13 11.69 -5.38 -4.33
N LYS A 14 11.94 -6.45 -5.09
CA LYS A 14 11.59 -6.55 -6.51
C LYS A 14 10.33 -7.38 -6.74
N ASP A 15 9.92 -8.14 -5.72
CA ASP A 15 8.84 -9.13 -5.81
C ASP A 15 7.48 -8.52 -5.46
N SER A 16 7.45 -7.33 -4.86
CA SER A 16 6.22 -6.61 -4.58
C SER A 16 5.51 -6.23 -5.87
N PHE A 17 4.18 -6.25 -5.82
CA PHE A 17 3.32 -5.77 -6.88
C PHE A 17 2.05 -5.19 -6.26
N ILE A 18 1.46 -4.24 -6.97
CA ILE A 18 0.14 -3.70 -6.66
C ILE A 18 -0.77 -4.00 -7.84
N PHE A 19 -2.05 -4.24 -7.57
CA PHE A 19 -3.00 -4.50 -8.64
C PHE A 19 -4.38 -3.91 -8.31
N SER A 20 -5.13 -3.64 -9.36
CA SER A 20 -6.56 -3.34 -9.29
C SER A 20 -7.32 -4.29 -10.20
N LEU A 21 -8.53 -4.65 -9.79
CA LEU A 21 -9.42 -5.52 -10.55
C LEU A 21 -10.45 -4.67 -11.29
N LYS A 22 -10.77 -5.05 -12.53
CA LYS A 22 -11.89 -4.46 -13.25
C LYS A 22 -13.19 -4.58 -12.44
N ASN A 23 -13.95 -3.50 -12.37
CA ASN A 23 -15.27 -3.45 -11.75
C ASN A 23 -16.12 -2.38 -12.44
N GLY A 24 -17.32 -2.06 -11.92
CA GLY A 24 -18.20 -1.05 -12.53
C GLY A 24 -17.56 0.33 -12.74
N ASN A 25 -16.56 0.68 -11.94
CA ASN A 25 -15.84 1.96 -12.01
C ASN A 25 -14.45 1.83 -12.68
N ILE A 26 -13.86 0.64 -12.69
CA ILE A 26 -12.53 0.34 -13.26
C ILE A 26 -12.70 -0.50 -14.52
N GLN A 27 -12.43 0.11 -15.68
CA GLN A 27 -12.65 -0.55 -16.97
C GLN A 27 -11.71 -1.73 -17.25
N LYS A 28 -10.49 -1.72 -16.68
CA LYS A 28 -9.45 -2.72 -16.93
C LYS A 28 -8.71 -3.06 -15.65
N SER A 29 -8.43 -4.34 -15.43
CA SER A 29 -7.52 -4.75 -14.36
C SER A 29 -6.10 -4.26 -14.66
N ILE A 30 -5.40 -3.82 -13.64
CA ILE A 30 -4.02 -3.33 -13.73
C ILE A 30 -3.17 -4.19 -12.82
N LEU A 31 -2.05 -4.70 -13.33
CA LEU A 31 -0.96 -5.23 -12.53
C LEU A 31 0.22 -4.28 -12.73
N SER A 32 0.77 -3.78 -11.63
CA SER A 32 1.95 -2.92 -11.65
C SER A 32 3.03 -3.47 -10.74
N ARG A 33 4.20 -3.74 -11.33
CA ARG A 33 5.37 -4.23 -10.58
C ARG A 33 6.25 -3.06 -10.15
N VAL A 34 7.18 -3.37 -9.25
CA VAL A 34 8.16 -2.40 -8.77
C VAL A 34 9.12 -2.01 -9.89
N LYS A 35 9.30 -0.70 -10.09
CA LYS A 35 10.30 -0.10 -10.97
C LYS A 35 11.53 0.38 -10.21
N GLU A 36 11.34 0.93 -9.01
CA GLU A 36 12.41 1.37 -8.10
C GLU A 36 12.39 0.55 -6.80
N PRO A 37 13.14 -0.57 -6.73
CA PRO A 37 13.15 -1.49 -5.60
C PRO A 37 13.44 -0.83 -4.26
N LYS A 38 14.38 0.12 -4.23
CA LYS A 38 14.85 0.72 -2.97
C LYS A 38 13.79 1.54 -2.25
N LYS A 39 12.72 1.92 -2.95
CA LYS A 39 11.60 2.75 -2.43
C LYS A 39 10.25 2.03 -2.49
N ALA A 40 10.25 0.74 -2.81
CA ALA A 40 9.04 -0.04 -3.09
C ALA A 40 8.06 -0.10 -1.90
N LEU A 41 8.61 -0.18 -0.69
CA LEU A 41 7.87 -0.25 0.56
C LEU A 41 8.45 0.75 1.56
N TYR A 42 7.59 1.38 2.35
CA TYR A 42 8.01 2.18 3.50
C TYR A 42 7.26 1.76 4.75
N TYR A 43 8.01 1.51 5.83
CA TYR A 43 7.46 1.15 7.14
C TYR A 43 7.62 2.34 8.08
N TYR A 44 6.49 2.88 8.53
CA TYR A 44 6.44 4.03 9.42
C TYR A 44 7.03 3.72 10.80
N LYS A 45 7.49 4.78 11.49
CA LYS A 45 7.88 4.71 12.90
C LYS A 45 6.72 4.21 13.74
N LYS A 46 7.01 3.45 14.80
CA LYS A 46 6.01 2.91 15.74
C LYS A 46 4.96 3.93 16.17
N ILE A 47 5.36 5.16 16.48
CA ILE A 47 4.46 6.25 16.91
C ILE A 47 3.40 6.62 15.87
N PHE A 48 3.64 6.33 14.59
CA PHE A 48 2.72 6.63 13.49
C PHE A 48 1.94 5.41 13.01
N GLN A 49 2.24 4.20 13.48
CA GLN A 49 1.61 2.98 12.96
C GLN A 49 0.13 2.84 13.33
N ASN A 50 -0.36 3.64 14.29
CA ASN A 50 -1.80 3.74 14.55
C ASN A 50 -2.53 4.52 13.45
N TYR A 51 -1.85 5.51 12.84
CA TYR A 51 -2.44 6.39 11.82
C TYR A 51 -2.08 5.99 10.40
N CYS A 52 -0.92 5.38 10.22
CA CYS A 52 -0.36 5.04 8.91
C CYS A 52 -0.33 3.54 8.72
N GLY A 53 -0.91 3.09 7.62
CA GLY A 53 -0.78 1.71 7.16
C GLY A 53 0.46 1.51 6.28
N PRO A 54 0.48 0.43 5.48
CA PRO A 54 1.56 0.17 4.55
C PRO A 54 1.62 1.25 3.46
N TYR A 55 2.83 1.65 3.10
CA TYR A 55 3.09 2.53 1.96
C TYR A 55 3.78 1.74 0.85
N PHE A 56 3.12 1.67 -0.31
CA PHE A 56 3.56 0.96 -1.50
C PHE A 56 3.93 1.91 -2.62
N GLY A 57 4.90 2.80 -2.39
CA GLY A 57 5.43 3.73 -3.41
C GLY A 57 4.42 4.79 -3.85
N HIS A 58 3.31 4.39 -4.44
CA HIS A 58 2.23 5.20 -5.00
C HIS A 58 0.90 5.05 -4.26
N PHE A 59 0.79 4.14 -3.30
CA PHE A 59 -0.46 3.79 -2.66
C PHE A 59 -0.22 3.65 -1.17
N TYR A 60 -1.00 4.35 -0.36
CA TYR A 60 -0.85 4.34 1.09
C TYR A 60 -2.20 4.38 1.79
N MET A 61 -2.19 3.83 3.00
CA MET A 61 -3.32 3.91 3.93
C MET A 61 -2.97 4.90 5.04
N TYR A 62 -3.87 5.83 5.33
CA TYR A 62 -3.74 6.81 6.40
C TYR A 62 -5.11 7.08 7.01
N SER A 63 -5.15 7.32 8.32
CA SER A 63 -6.32 7.76 9.06
C SER A 63 -5.95 8.45 10.38
N ASP A 64 -6.46 9.65 10.63
CA ASP A 64 -6.32 10.32 11.93
C ASP A 64 -7.16 9.63 13.02
N GLN A 65 -8.18 8.88 12.63
CA GLN A 65 -9.06 8.13 13.54
C GLN A 65 -8.47 6.77 13.95
N SER A 66 -7.27 6.44 13.48
CA SER A 66 -6.66 5.11 13.63
C SER A 66 -7.57 3.97 13.12
N ASN A 67 -8.45 4.31 12.18
CA ASN A 67 -9.34 3.37 11.51
C ASN A 67 -9.55 3.83 10.07
N PHE A 68 -8.92 3.11 9.14
CA PHE A 68 -8.90 3.44 7.72
C PHE A 68 -10.27 3.47 7.04
N THR A 69 -11.33 2.98 7.70
CA THR A 69 -12.69 2.99 7.15
C THR A 69 -13.55 4.18 7.58
N LEU A 70 -13.03 5.05 8.47
CA LEU A 70 -13.79 6.17 9.02
C LEU A 70 -13.54 7.51 8.33
N ASP A 71 -12.55 7.60 7.43
CA ASP A 71 -12.20 8.84 6.73
C ASP A 71 -11.86 8.62 5.25
N CYS A 72 -11.41 9.70 4.59
CA CYS A 72 -11.02 9.73 3.20
C CYS A 72 -9.56 10.13 3.02
N GLU A 73 -8.66 9.74 3.93
CA GLU A 73 -7.27 10.21 3.92
C GLU A 73 -6.27 9.24 3.30
N SER A 74 -6.69 8.00 3.02
CA SER A 74 -5.89 7.06 2.22
C SER A 74 -5.74 7.60 0.79
N GLY A 75 -4.60 7.35 0.16
CA GLY A 75 -4.26 8.06 -1.07
C GLY A 75 -3.45 7.25 -2.07
N SER A 76 -3.53 7.70 -3.32
CA SER A 76 -2.66 7.19 -4.37
C SER A 76 -2.12 8.33 -5.24
N PHE A 77 -0.81 8.36 -5.45
CA PHE A 77 -0.13 9.36 -6.26
C PHE A 77 1.02 8.70 -7.01
N ASP A 78 1.13 8.98 -8.31
CA ASP A 78 2.20 8.42 -9.13
C ASP A 78 3.52 9.15 -8.87
N TYR A 79 4.51 8.43 -8.37
CA TYR A 79 5.87 8.90 -8.10
C TYR A 79 6.92 8.13 -8.94
N GLY A 80 6.49 7.33 -9.93
CA GLY A 80 7.36 6.49 -10.76
C GLY A 80 8.09 5.33 -10.04
N ILE A 81 7.69 4.95 -8.83
CA ILE A 81 8.22 3.84 -8.03
C ILE A 81 7.72 2.47 -8.52
N TYR A 82 6.46 2.40 -8.91
CA TYR A 82 5.85 1.26 -9.59
C TYR A 82 5.64 1.59 -11.07
N GLU A 83 5.54 0.59 -11.94
CA GLU A 83 5.44 0.77 -13.39
C GLU A 83 4.25 1.65 -13.82
N LYS A 84 3.10 1.51 -13.16
CA LYS A 84 1.84 2.20 -13.49
C LYS A 84 1.01 2.46 -12.22
N PRO A 85 0.24 3.57 -12.16
CA PRO A 85 -0.75 3.74 -11.11
C PRO A 85 -1.91 2.73 -11.29
N ILE A 86 -2.48 2.26 -10.18
CA ILE A 86 -3.62 1.29 -10.20
C ILE A 86 -4.99 1.98 -10.14
N ARG A 87 -5.00 3.30 -9.96
CA ARG A 87 -6.17 4.18 -9.91
C ARG A 87 -5.77 5.62 -10.26
N THR A 88 -6.74 6.49 -10.49
CA THR A 88 -6.50 7.94 -10.61
C THR A 88 -5.91 8.51 -9.32
N SER A 89 -4.98 9.44 -9.45
CA SER A 89 -4.34 10.11 -8.31
C SER A 89 -5.36 10.85 -7.44
N GLY A 90 -5.15 10.82 -6.13
CA GLY A 90 -5.97 11.49 -5.15
C GLY A 90 -6.30 10.61 -3.94
N ASN A 91 -6.99 11.23 -3.00
CA ASN A 91 -7.44 10.60 -1.78
C ASN A 91 -8.72 9.78 -2.00
N PHE A 92 -8.99 8.82 -1.11
CA PHE A 92 -10.16 7.97 -1.17
C PHE A 92 -10.51 7.34 0.16
N SER A 93 -11.79 7.04 0.33
CA SER A 93 -12.30 6.24 1.43
C SER A 93 -12.12 4.75 1.18
N ILE A 94 -11.85 4.00 2.25
CA ILE A 94 -11.79 2.54 2.24
C ILE A 94 -13.07 2.03 2.91
N ILE A 95 -13.82 1.18 2.23
CA ILE A 95 -15.04 0.59 2.80
C ILE A 95 -14.67 -0.59 3.71
N ASP A 96 -13.70 -1.38 3.27
CA ASP A 96 -13.21 -2.57 3.97
C ASP A 96 -11.77 -2.90 3.56
N TYR A 97 -11.02 -3.59 4.43
CA TYR A 97 -9.68 -4.06 4.14
C TYR A 97 -9.35 -5.38 4.85
N GLU A 98 -8.63 -6.26 4.16
CA GLU A 98 -8.19 -7.54 4.69
C GLU A 98 -6.68 -7.70 4.50
N VAL A 99 -6.01 -8.34 5.47
CA VAL A 99 -4.57 -8.60 5.43
C VAL A 99 -4.31 -10.09 5.60
N PHE A 100 -3.69 -10.70 4.59
CA PHE A 100 -3.40 -12.12 4.58
C PHE A 100 -1.89 -12.39 4.67
N LYS A 101 -1.52 -13.34 5.53
CA LYS A 101 -0.16 -13.91 5.59
C LYS A 101 -0.20 -15.32 5.01
N VAL A 102 0.47 -15.52 3.89
CA VAL A 102 0.61 -16.85 3.27
C VAL A 102 1.91 -17.50 3.78
N ASN A 103 1.78 -18.64 4.46
CA ASN A 103 2.92 -19.47 4.85
C ASN A 103 3.10 -20.59 3.82
N ARG A 104 4.36 -20.93 3.50
CA ARG A 104 4.63 -22.12 2.71
C ARG A 104 4.14 -23.34 3.50
N LYS A 105 3.50 -24.28 2.81
CA LYS A 105 3.26 -25.60 3.40
C LYS A 105 4.62 -26.26 3.62
N THR A 106 4.99 -26.46 4.88
CA THR A 106 6.02 -27.44 5.24
C THR A 106 5.46 -28.82 4.93
N LYS A 107 6.21 -29.58 4.14
CA LYS A 107 5.93 -31.01 3.93
C LYS A 107 6.10 -31.78 5.22
#